data_AF-A0AAE3E1E8-F1
#
_entry.id   AF-A0AAE3E1E8-F1
#
_cell.length_a   1.000
_cell.length_b   1.000
_cell.length_c   1.000
_cell.angle_alpha   90.00
_cell.angle_beta   90.00
_cell.angle_gamma   90.00
#
_symmetry.space_group_name_H-M   'P 1'
#
loop_
_entity.id
_entity.type
_entity.pdbx_description
1 polymer ?
#
loop_
_entity_poly.entity_id
_entity_poly.type
_entity_poly.pdbx_seq_one_letter_code
_entity_poly.pdbx_strand_id
1 'polypeptide(L)'
;MKTKIFIIIISCFCIWNLAVYANNGDISSTLYNTDIITYFDGKQIEGYSLDGRMMICLEDLKNYGYTVEYDDSIRTLFVNKDGEVADDFSPYFERGTAGGIAGYTYETDIKAYVNGVFVNTENIGGRLVAVAEELADVTETDNPNKVIGMSKYFMNYNYDDVERILNIYSTTDSFLNAEQMLNNLNNMKTPLGQEFYAALVKKVYPIYDMGYLVYVNQSSSHGYNSFLYLLKNNGEYIDLNNIFKQYNFITEWGKLNVSGEEDGLFISKDNTSVLFSKNVDANIYDKSEETNKYCLDLRSLIIYRK
;
A
#
# COMPACT_ATOMS: atom_id res chain seq x y z
N MET A 1 23.86 75.69 -18.53
CA MET A 1 22.90 74.58 -18.70
C MET A 1 23.12 73.59 -17.55
N LYS A 2 22.15 73.42 -16.65
CA LYS A 2 22.23 72.49 -15.53
C LYS A 2 21.35 71.28 -15.86
N THR A 3 21.98 70.15 -16.20
CA THR A 3 21.28 68.90 -16.54
C THR A 3 20.79 68.26 -15.25
N LYS A 4 19.47 68.16 -15.08
CA LYS A 4 18.84 67.44 -13.96
C LYS A 4 18.89 65.94 -14.26
N ILE A 5 19.54 65.17 -13.40
CA ILE A 5 19.52 63.70 -13.42
C ILE A 5 18.20 63.27 -12.78
N PHE A 6 17.35 62.60 -13.57
CA PHE A 6 16.11 61.99 -13.14
C PHE A 6 16.42 60.56 -12.68
N ILE A 7 16.31 60.28 -11.37
CA ILE A 7 16.42 58.92 -10.83
C ILE A 7 15.02 58.31 -10.92
N ILE A 8 14.84 57.34 -11.81
CA ILE A 8 13.65 56.49 -11.87
C ILE A 8 13.89 55.33 -10.89
N ILE A 9 13.14 55.31 -9.79
CA ILE A 9 13.10 54.18 -8.87
C ILE A 9 12.16 53.14 -9.48
N ILE A 10 12.73 52.09 -10.08
CA ILE A 10 12.01 50.89 -10.49
C ILE A 10 11.70 50.11 -9.21
N SER A 11 10.46 50.21 -8.74
CA SER A 11 9.90 49.36 -7.69
C SER A 11 9.63 47.96 -8.26
N CYS A 12 10.56 47.03 -8.08
CA CYS A 12 10.33 45.61 -8.33
C CYS A 12 9.26 45.09 -7.35
N PHE A 13 8.03 44.93 -7.82
CA PHE A 13 7.02 44.10 -7.16
C PHE A 13 7.48 42.63 -7.28
N CYS A 14 8.28 42.17 -6.33
CA CYS A 14 8.48 40.74 -6.14
C CYS A 14 7.14 40.18 -5.63
N ILE A 15 6.35 39.57 -6.52
CA ILE A 15 5.24 38.71 -6.12
C ILE A 15 5.90 37.47 -5.54
N TRP A 16 6.00 37.42 -4.22
CA TRP A 16 6.40 36.22 -3.51
C TRP A 16 5.25 35.24 -3.70
N ASN A 17 5.45 34.23 -4.55
CA ASN A 17 4.58 33.05 -4.54
C ASN A 17 4.79 32.35 -3.19
N LEU A 18 4.03 32.77 -2.18
CA LEU A 18 3.84 31.97 -0.98
C LEU A 18 2.99 30.79 -1.44
N ALA A 19 3.61 29.63 -1.60
CA ALA A 19 2.87 28.38 -1.69
C ALA A 19 2.05 28.26 -0.40
N VAL A 20 0.74 28.47 -0.51
CA VAL A 20 -0.19 28.15 0.56
C VAL A 20 -0.32 26.64 0.53
N TYR A 21 0.30 25.98 1.51
CA TYR A 21 0.09 24.55 1.73
C TYR A 21 -1.30 24.38 2.35
N ALA A 22 -2.10 23.48 1.77
CA ALA A 22 -3.39 23.12 2.35
C ALA A 22 -3.15 22.32 3.65
N ASN A 23 -3.99 22.58 4.65
CA ASN A 23 -3.94 21.88 5.93
C ASN A 23 -4.84 20.65 5.88
N ASN A 24 -4.54 19.67 6.75
CA ASN A 24 -5.42 18.53 6.95
C ASN A 24 -6.87 18.98 7.23
N GLY A 25 -7.82 18.41 6.48
CA GLY A 25 -9.24 18.74 6.58
C GLY A 25 -9.70 19.88 5.66
N ASP A 26 -8.80 20.55 4.94
CA ASP A 26 -9.19 21.48 3.88
C ASP A 26 -9.83 20.71 2.72
N ILE A 27 -10.84 21.30 2.06
CA ILE A 27 -11.45 20.71 0.87
C ILE A 27 -10.39 20.61 -0.23
N SER A 28 -10.18 19.40 -0.75
CA SER A 28 -9.25 19.13 -1.84
C SER A 28 -9.97 19.10 -3.19
N SER A 29 -11.01 18.26 -3.32
CA SER A 29 -11.76 18.08 -4.57
C SER A 29 -13.27 17.91 -4.35
N THR A 30 -14.05 17.93 -5.44
CA THR A 30 -15.51 17.69 -5.42
C THR A 30 -15.82 16.30 -5.96
N LEU A 31 -16.66 15.56 -5.25
CA LEU A 31 -17.19 14.27 -5.69
C LEU A 31 -18.54 14.44 -6.38
N TYR A 32 -18.76 13.65 -7.41
CA TYR A 32 -19.97 13.66 -8.21
C TYR A 32 -20.72 12.33 -8.14
N ASN A 33 -22.04 12.40 -8.25
CA ASN A 33 -22.84 11.20 -8.46
C ASN A 33 -22.51 10.58 -9.81
N THR A 34 -22.60 9.26 -9.88
CA THR A 34 -22.39 8.49 -11.10
C THR A 34 -23.64 7.72 -11.46
N ASP A 35 -23.81 7.44 -12.75
CA ASP A 35 -24.76 6.45 -13.23
C ASP A 35 -24.13 5.06 -13.36
N ILE A 36 -22.84 4.90 -13.04
CA ILE A 36 -22.12 3.62 -13.07
C ILE A 36 -22.43 2.83 -11.81
N ILE A 37 -22.79 1.55 -11.96
CA ILE A 37 -22.86 0.61 -10.83
C ILE A 37 -21.51 -0.10 -10.71
N THR A 38 -20.94 -0.09 -9.51
CA THR A 38 -19.68 -0.79 -9.22
C THR A 38 -19.97 -2.10 -8.48
N TYR A 39 -19.35 -3.18 -8.93
CA TYR A 39 -19.31 -4.47 -8.24
C TYR A 39 -17.89 -4.78 -7.81
N PHE A 40 -17.75 -5.33 -6.61
CA PHE A 40 -16.50 -5.88 -6.08
C PHE A 40 -16.76 -7.34 -5.70
N ASP A 41 -15.99 -8.26 -6.27
CA ASP A 41 -16.17 -9.71 -6.10
C ASP A 41 -17.62 -10.18 -6.33
N GLY A 42 -18.28 -9.60 -7.34
CA GLY A 42 -19.65 -9.95 -7.73
C GLY A 42 -20.76 -9.38 -6.82
N LYS A 43 -20.43 -8.58 -5.81
CA LYS A 43 -21.39 -7.88 -4.93
C LYS A 43 -21.30 -6.37 -5.16
N GLN A 44 -22.41 -5.63 -5.08
CA GLN A 44 -22.37 -4.17 -5.33
C GLN A 44 -21.60 -3.43 -4.25
N ILE A 45 -20.70 -2.53 -4.62
CA ILE A 45 -20.00 -1.62 -3.72
C ILE A 45 -20.35 -0.17 -4.05
N GLU A 46 -20.43 0.69 -3.03
CA GLU A 46 -20.69 2.11 -3.26
C GLU A 46 -19.53 2.74 -4.04
N GLY A 47 -19.87 3.41 -5.14
CA GLY A 47 -18.90 4.06 -6.02
C GLY A 47 -19.17 5.56 -6.12
N TYR A 48 -18.11 6.37 -6.08
CA TYR A 48 -18.18 7.82 -6.27
C TYR A 48 -17.41 8.23 -7.51
N SER A 49 -17.85 9.28 -8.23
CA SER A 49 -17.07 9.80 -9.35
C SER A 49 -16.17 10.95 -8.89
N LEU A 50 -14.86 10.85 -9.15
CA LEU A 50 -13.89 11.91 -8.97
C LEU A 50 -13.15 12.13 -10.29
N ASP A 51 -13.37 13.27 -10.93
CA ASP A 51 -12.79 13.60 -12.25
C ASP A 51 -13.01 12.51 -13.31
N GLY A 52 -14.18 11.85 -13.27
CA GLY A 52 -14.53 10.77 -14.20
C GLY A 52 -13.91 9.41 -13.87
N ARG A 53 -13.17 9.29 -12.77
CA ARG A 53 -12.65 8.02 -12.24
C ARG A 53 -13.57 7.50 -11.13
N MET A 54 -13.71 6.18 -11.03
CA MET A 54 -14.57 5.55 -10.02
C MET A 54 -13.79 5.29 -8.74
N MET A 55 -14.23 5.91 -7.65
CA MET A 55 -13.65 5.74 -6.32
C MET A 55 -14.46 4.72 -5.53
N ILE A 56 -13.80 3.86 -4.77
CA ILE A 56 -14.42 2.97 -3.77
C ILE A 56 -13.80 3.23 -2.39
N CYS A 57 -14.58 3.06 -1.33
CA CYS A 57 -14.08 3.21 0.03
C CYS A 57 -13.32 1.96 0.48
N LEU A 58 -12.08 2.16 0.92
CA LEU A 58 -11.19 1.08 1.34
C LEU A 58 -11.70 0.39 2.60
N GLU A 59 -12.34 1.12 3.50
CA GLU A 59 -12.91 0.57 4.72
C GLU A 59 -14.12 -0.36 4.47
N ASP A 60 -14.84 -0.16 3.36
CA ASP A 60 -15.96 -1.05 2.99
C ASP A 60 -15.48 -2.44 2.58
N LEU A 61 -14.22 -2.58 2.13
CA LEU A 61 -13.62 -3.85 1.75
C LEU A 61 -13.60 -4.87 2.89
N LYS A 62 -13.78 -4.42 4.14
CA LYS A 62 -13.98 -5.30 5.29
C LYS A 62 -15.10 -6.32 5.09
N ASN A 63 -16.15 -5.94 4.35
CA ASN A 63 -17.28 -6.83 4.04
C ASN A 63 -17.02 -7.74 2.83
N TYR A 64 -15.88 -7.59 2.14
CA TYR A 64 -15.51 -8.29 0.91
C TYR A 64 -14.32 -9.25 1.12
N GLY A 65 -14.13 -9.72 2.36
CA GLY A 65 -13.06 -10.66 2.70
C GLY A 65 -11.69 -10.01 2.88
N TYR A 66 -11.65 -8.74 3.27
CA TYR A 66 -10.44 -8.06 3.69
C TYR A 66 -10.42 -7.84 5.20
N THR A 67 -9.24 -7.97 5.80
CA THR A 67 -8.94 -7.34 7.07
C THR A 67 -8.60 -5.87 6.82
N VAL A 68 -9.36 -4.97 7.46
CA VAL A 68 -9.18 -3.52 7.42
C VAL A 68 -8.86 -3.04 8.83
N GLU A 69 -7.66 -2.52 9.03
CA GLU A 69 -7.21 -2.01 10.32
C GLU A 69 -6.48 -0.68 10.19
N TYR A 70 -6.72 0.21 11.15
CA TYR A 70 -6.16 1.56 11.18
C TYR A 70 -5.22 1.71 12.38
N ASP A 71 -3.97 2.14 12.12
CA ASP A 71 -2.99 2.47 13.16
C ASP A 71 -2.82 3.99 13.27
N ASP A 72 -3.32 4.54 14.37
CA ASP A 72 -3.27 5.98 14.60
C ASP A 72 -1.86 6.50 14.92
N SER A 73 -0.98 5.66 15.46
CA SER A 73 0.37 6.07 15.84
C SER A 73 1.24 6.45 14.64
N ILE A 74 0.95 5.87 13.49
CA ILE A 74 1.60 6.14 12.20
C ILE A 74 0.64 6.66 11.14
N ARG A 75 -0.59 7.00 11.53
CA ARG A 75 -1.63 7.59 10.65
C ARG A 75 -1.82 6.76 9.37
N THR A 76 -2.05 5.45 9.49
CA THR A 76 -2.06 4.55 8.32
C THR A 76 -3.19 3.52 8.39
N LEU A 77 -3.89 3.36 7.27
CA LEU A 77 -4.88 2.30 7.02
C LEU A 77 -4.23 1.13 6.29
N PHE A 78 -4.38 -0.08 6.82
CA PHE A 78 -3.95 -1.33 6.19
C PHE A 78 -5.16 -2.14 5.77
N VAL A 79 -5.17 -2.59 4.51
CA VAL A 79 -6.27 -3.33 3.90
C VAL A 79 -5.72 -4.57 3.20
N ASN A 80 -5.94 -5.75 3.77
CA ASN A 80 -5.33 -6.99 3.29
C ASN A 80 -6.38 -8.05 3.02
N LYS A 81 -6.35 -8.65 1.83
CA LYS A 81 -7.23 -9.76 1.44
C LYS A 81 -6.82 -11.01 2.22
N ASP A 82 -7.74 -11.55 3.01
CA ASP A 82 -7.50 -12.73 3.85
C ASP A 82 -8.63 -13.76 3.80
N GLY A 83 -9.70 -13.48 3.05
CA GLY A 83 -10.77 -14.43 2.81
C GLY A 83 -11.67 -14.02 1.65
N GLU A 84 -12.74 -14.77 1.45
CA GLU A 84 -13.73 -14.46 0.41
C GLU A 84 -14.88 -13.62 0.95
N VAL A 85 -15.56 -12.90 0.05
CA VAL A 85 -16.83 -12.25 0.36
C VAL A 85 -17.84 -13.31 0.81
N ALA A 86 -18.62 -13.00 1.85
CA ALA A 86 -19.62 -13.94 2.36
C ALA A 86 -20.76 -14.15 1.33
N ASP A 87 -21.20 -15.40 1.15
CA ASP A 87 -22.23 -15.74 0.16
C ASP A 87 -23.55 -14.97 0.37
N ASP A 88 -23.93 -14.77 1.63
CA ASP A 88 -25.17 -14.10 2.06
C ASP A 88 -25.06 -12.57 2.12
N PHE A 89 -23.85 -12.01 1.98
CA PHE A 89 -23.67 -10.58 1.85
C PHE A 89 -24.22 -10.10 0.49
N SER A 90 -25.25 -9.27 0.52
CA SER A 90 -25.94 -8.80 -0.69
C SER A 90 -26.29 -7.31 -0.57
N PRO A 91 -25.29 -6.42 -0.57
CA PRO A 91 -25.52 -4.97 -0.61
C PRO A 91 -26.25 -4.57 -1.89
N TYR A 92 -27.01 -3.48 -1.80
CA TYR A 92 -27.71 -2.89 -2.92
C TYR A 92 -27.59 -1.36 -2.86
N PHE A 93 -27.09 -0.78 -3.94
CA PHE A 93 -26.95 0.64 -4.17
C PHE A 93 -27.76 1.00 -5.41
N GLU A 94 -28.66 1.97 -5.26
CA GLU A 94 -29.49 2.44 -6.37
C GLU A 94 -28.61 3.13 -7.43
N ARG A 95 -28.97 2.93 -8.70
CA ARG A 95 -28.28 3.62 -9.80
C ARG A 95 -28.53 5.11 -9.69
N GLY A 96 -27.47 5.87 -9.50
CA GLY A 96 -27.51 7.32 -9.50
C GLY A 96 -27.75 7.91 -10.88
N THR A 97 -27.91 9.23 -10.92
CA THR A 97 -27.82 10.01 -12.15
C THR A 97 -26.42 10.57 -12.27
N ALA A 98 -25.82 10.49 -13.46
CA ALA A 98 -24.52 11.09 -13.69
C ALA A 98 -24.56 12.61 -13.44
N GLY A 99 -23.59 13.10 -12.67
CA GLY A 99 -23.47 14.52 -12.32
C GLY A 99 -24.25 14.92 -11.06
N GLY A 100 -24.08 16.17 -10.65
CA GLY A 100 -24.51 16.65 -9.33
C GLY A 100 -23.50 16.32 -8.25
N ILE A 101 -23.39 17.21 -7.26
CA ILE A 101 -22.40 17.10 -6.18
C ILE A 101 -22.85 16.01 -5.20
N ALA A 102 -22.03 14.97 -5.05
CA ALA A 102 -22.19 13.92 -4.04
C ALA A 102 -21.53 14.30 -2.71
N GLY A 103 -20.44 15.08 -2.77
CA GLY A 103 -19.69 15.49 -1.59
C GLY A 103 -18.35 16.14 -1.96
N TYR A 104 -17.42 16.12 -1.01
CA TYR A 104 -16.07 16.66 -1.17
C TYR A 104 -15.03 15.67 -0.68
N THR A 105 -13.83 15.76 -1.24
CA THR A 105 -12.64 15.15 -0.64
C THR A 105 -11.90 16.19 0.19
N TYR A 106 -11.07 15.71 1.11
CA TYR A 106 -10.34 16.54 2.06
C TYR A 106 -8.87 16.16 2.08
N GLU A 107 -7.99 17.14 2.28
CA GLU A 107 -6.57 16.89 2.53
C GLU A 107 -6.38 16.04 3.78
N THR A 108 -5.46 15.09 3.74
CA THR A 108 -5.21 14.18 4.85
C THR A 108 -3.75 13.77 4.91
N ASP A 109 -3.27 13.53 6.14
CA ASP A 109 -1.97 12.93 6.40
C ASP A 109 -2.04 11.39 6.48
N ILE A 110 -3.24 10.82 6.38
CA ILE A 110 -3.44 9.38 6.45
C ILE A 110 -2.94 8.74 5.17
N LYS A 111 -2.15 7.67 5.31
CA LYS A 111 -1.72 6.81 4.20
C LYS A 111 -2.52 5.52 4.17
N ALA A 112 -2.61 4.89 3.01
CA ALA A 112 -3.21 3.56 2.87
C ALA A 112 -2.26 2.58 2.19
N TYR A 113 -2.33 1.33 2.63
CA TYR A 113 -1.67 0.20 1.99
C TYR A 113 -2.69 -0.90 1.73
N VAL A 114 -2.79 -1.35 0.48
CA VAL A 114 -3.61 -2.49 0.07
C VAL A 114 -2.68 -3.66 -0.23
N ASN A 115 -2.84 -4.79 0.44
CA ASN A 115 -1.97 -5.97 0.32
C ASN A 115 -0.48 -5.60 0.44
N GLY A 116 -0.15 -4.75 1.42
CA GLY A 116 1.22 -4.23 1.67
C GLY A 116 1.76 -3.22 0.64
N VAL A 117 0.98 -2.85 -0.39
CA VAL A 117 1.38 -1.87 -1.41
C VAL A 117 0.74 -0.52 -1.14
N PHE A 118 1.53 0.55 -1.16
CA PHE A 118 1.03 1.91 -0.99
C PHE A 118 0.04 2.28 -2.10
N VAL A 119 -1.08 2.89 -1.73
CA VAL A 119 -2.10 3.38 -2.66
C VAL A 119 -2.40 4.85 -2.43
N ASN A 120 -2.60 5.60 -3.52
CA ASN A 120 -3.08 6.98 -3.44
C ASN A 120 -4.56 6.99 -3.03
N THR A 121 -4.89 7.84 -2.06
CA THR A 121 -6.25 7.93 -1.53
C THR A 121 -6.70 9.37 -1.37
N GLU A 122 -8.01 9.54 -1.41
CA GLU A 122 -8.69 10.77 -1.03
C GLU A 122 -9.47 10.52 0.27
N ASN A 123 -9.60 11.53 1.12
CA ASN A 123 -10.39 11.43 2.35
C ASN A 123 -11.80 12.00 2.14
N ILE A 124 -12.84 11.26 2.50
CA ILE A 124 -14.25 11.64 2.32
C ILE A 124 -14.98 11.76 3.66
N GLY A 125 -14.44 12.57 4.56
CA GLY A 125 -15.04 12.80 5.88
C GLY A 125 -14.64 11.76 6.93
N GLY A 126 -13.35 11.41 6.94
CA GLY A 126 -12.73 10.47 7.88
C GLY A 126 -12.60 9.05 7.35
N ARG A 127 -12.97 8.81 6.09
CA ARG A 127 -12.82 7.51 5.41
C ARG A 127 -11.97 7.69 4.17
N LEU A 128 -11.20 6.67 3.79
CA LEU A 128 -10.34 6.73 2.61
C LEU A 128 -11.00 6.06 1.41
N VAL A 129 -10.93 6.74 0.27
CA VAL A 129 -11.32 6.18 -1.01
C VAL A 129 -10.12 6.11 -1.95
N ALA A 130 -10.08 5.09 -2.79
CA ALA A 130 -9.08 4.90 -3.82
C ALA A 130 -9.77 4.73 -5.19
N VAL A 131 -9.07 5.09 -6.26
CA VAL A 131 -9.56 4.85 -7.62
C VAL A 131 -9.58 3.35 -7.87
N ALA A 132 -10.77 2.80 -8.12
CA ALA A 132 -10.99 1.37 -8.32
C ALA A 132 -10.26 0.85 -9.55
N GLU A 133 -10.22 1.63 -10.63
CA GLU A 133 -9.47 1.26 -11.83
C GLU A 133 -7.95 1.25 -11.60
N GLU A 134 -7.40 2.13 -10.75
CA GLU A 134 -5.97 2.13 -10.40
C GLU A 134 -5.60 0.95 -9.50
N LEU A 135 -6.48 0.60 -8.54
CA LEU A 135 -6.32 -0.63 -7.75
C LEU A 135 -6.30 -1.88 -8.62
N ALA A 136 -6.94 -1.84 -9.78
CA ALA A 136 -7.11 -2.95 -10.68
C ALA A 136 -6.29 -2.83 -11.98
N ASP A 137 -5.38 -1.85 -12.08
CA ASP A 137 -4.60 -1.60 -13.29
C ASP A 137 -3.51 -2.67 -13.46
N VAL A 138 -3.75 -3.57 -14.42
CA VAL A 138 -2.81 -4.64 -14.78
C VAL A 138 -1.68 -4.16 -15.70
N THR A 139 -1.81 -2.95 -16.26
CA THR A 139 -0.97 -2.48 -17.37
C THR A 139 0.33 -1.84 -16.93
N GLU A 140 0.43 -1.41 -15.67
CA GLU A 140 1.63 -0.82 -15.05
C GLU A 140 2.90 -1.61 -15.42
N THR A 141 3.99 -0.88 -15.69
CA THR A 141 5.22 -1.47 -16.24
C THR A 141 5.97 -2.30 -15.21
N ASP A 142 5.92 -1.89 -13.94
CA ASP A 142 6.55 -2.52 -12.79
C ASP A 142 5.60 -3.47 -12.04
N ASN A 143 4.39 -3.71 -12.55
CA ASN A 143 3.45 -4.66 -11.95
C ASN A 143 3.99 -6.10 -12.04
N PRO A 144 4.35 -6.74 -10.91
CA PRO A 144 4.88 -8.09 -10.90
C PRO A 144 3.85 -9.15 -11.27
N ASN A 145 2.55 -8.84 -11.14
CA ASN A 145 1.44 -9.76 -11.33
C ASN A 145 0.84 -9.70 -12.74
N LYS A 146 1.45 -8.93 -13.65
CA LYS A 146 0.96 -8.75 -15.03
C LYS A 146 0.80 -10.07 -15.80
N VAL A 147 1.68 -11.03 -15.56
CA VAL A 147 1.67 -12.35 -16.22
C VAL A 147 0.41 -13.15 -15.88
N ILE A 148 -0.16 -12.92 -14.70
CA ILE A 148 -1.38 -13.59 -14.22
C ILE A 148 -2.64 -12.72 -14.38
N GLY A 149 -2.53 -11.59 -15.08
CA GLY A 149 -3.68 -10.71 -15.35
C GLY A 149 -4.22 -10.00 -14.12
N MET A 150 -3.36 -9.73 -13.12
CA MET A 150 -3.70 -9.03 -11.88
C MET A 150 -2.80 -7.80 -11.71
N SER A 151 -3.31 -6.78 -11.02
CA SER A 151 -2.55 -5.60 -10.59
C SER A 151 -1.57 -5.96 -9.47
N LYS A 152 -0.72 -5.00 -9.08
CA LYS A 152 0.15 -5.13 -7.89
C LYS A 152 -0.62 -5.29 -6.57
N TYR A 153 -1.92 -4.98 -6.58
CA TYR A 153 -2.82 -5.14 -5.43
C TYR A 153 -3.61 -6.45 -5.47
N PHE A 154 -3.33 -7.35 -6.42
CA PHE A 154 -4.09 -8.60 -6.68
C PHE A 154 -5.55 -8.35 -7.04
N MET A 155 -5.80 -7.31 -7.84
CA MET A 155 -7.12 -7.01 -8.38
C MET A 155 -7.06 -6.85 -9.90
N ASN A 156 -8.17 -7.06 -10.58
CA ASN A 156 -8.36 -6.64 -11.97
C ASN A 156 -9.78 -6.09 -12.15
N TYR A 157 -10.03 -5.50 -13.32
CA TYR A 157 -11.35 -4.97 -13.61
C TYR A 157 -11.82 -5.27 -15.02
N ASN A 158 -13.15 -5.22 -15.18
CA ASN A 158 -13.83 -5.17 -16.46
C ASN A 158 -14.89 -4.07 -16.43
N TYR A 159 -14.84 -3.15 -17.39
CA TYR A 159 -15.81 -2.08 -17.53
C TYR A 159 -16.73 -2.36 -18.73
N ASP A 160 -18.03 -2.42 -18.47
CA ASP A 160 -19.09 -2.51 -19.47
C ASP A 160 -19.70 -1.12 -19.68
N ASP A 161 -19.38 -0.50 -20.81
CA ASP A 161 -19.88 0.84 -21.13
C ASP A 161 -21.36 0.86 -21.52
N VAL A 162 -21.89 -0.26 -22.04
CA VAL A 162 -23.31 -0.35 -22.47
C VAL A 162 -24.21 -0.39 -21.25
N GLU A 163 -23.87 -1.24 -20.29
CA GLU A 163 -24.64 -1.38 -19.04
C GLU A 163 -24.21 -0.38 -17.96
N ARG A 164 -23.12 0.37 -18.21
CA ARG A 164 -22.50 1.30 -17.27
C ARG A 164 -22.19 0.58 -15.96
N ILE A 165 -21.40 -0.49 -16.05
CA ILE A 165 -21.02 -1.36 -14.92
C ILE A 165 -19.51 -1.48 -14.85
N LEU A 166 -18.94 -1.18 -13.68
CA LEU A 166 -17.55 -1.48 -13.35
C LEU A 166 -17.51 -2.73 -12.46
N ASN A 167 -16.85 -3.79 -12.91
CA ASN A 167 -16.61 -4.97 -12.10
C ASN A 167 -15.15 -4.99 -11.69
N ILE A 168 -14.89 -5.01 -10.39
CA ILE A 168 -13.59 -5.28 -9.78
C ILE A 168 -13.60 -6.72 -9.27
N TYR A 169 -12.55 -7.46 -9.58
CA TYR A 169 -12.33 -8.79 -9.04
C TYR A 169 -11.02 -8.80 -8.29
N SER A 170 -11.03 -9.34 -7.08
CA SER A 170 -9.85 -9.62 -6.28
C SER A 170 -9.57 -11.10 -6.27
N THR A 171 -8.33 -11.46 -5.93
CA THR A 171 -7.98 -12.85 -5.69
C THR A 171 -6.93 -12.96 -4.62
N THR A 172 -6.93 -14.09 -3.93
CA THR A 172 -5.77 -14.52 -3.16
C THR A 172 -4.80 -15.34 -4.00
N ASP A 173 -5.14 -15.78 -5.22
CA ASP A 173 -4.38 -16.81 -5.94
C ASP A 173 -3.38 -16.24 -6.94
N SER A 174 -2.15 -16.75 -6.93
CA SER A 174 -1.10 -16.31 -7.85
C SER A 174 -0.83 -17.25 -9.03
N PHE A 175 -1.65 -18.29 -9.21
CA PHE A 175 -1.45 -19.41 -10.17
C PHE A 175 -0.13 -20.20 -10.01
N LEU A 176 0.73 -19.78 -9.10
CA LEU A 176 1.91 -20.47 -8.63
C LEU A 176 1.64 -20.93 -7.21
N ASN A 177 2.21 -22.04 -6.77
CA ASN A 177 2.26 -22.34 -5.34
C ASN A 177 3.46 -21.65 -4.68
N ALA A 178 3.48 -21.61 -3.35
CA ALA A 178 4.58 -21.02 -2.60
C ALA A 178 5.97 -21.57 -2.97
N GLU A 179 6.10 -22.87 -3.24
CA GLU A 179 7.40 -23.45 -3.63
C GLU A 179 7.88 -22.92 -4.98
N GLN A 180 6.98 -22.82 -5.96
CA GLN A 180 7.29 -22.24 -7.26
C GLN A 180 7.68 -20.76 -7.15
N MET A 181 6.98 -20.00 -6.31
CA MET A 181 7.32 -18.59 -6.08
C MET A 181 8.67 -18.44 -5.36
N LEU A 182 8.95 -19.28 -4.37
CA LEU A 182 10.23 -19.31 -3.68
C LEU A 182 11.38 -19.62 -4.65
N ASN A 183 11.16 -20.56 -5.58
CA ASN A 183 12.11 -20.86 -6.65
C ASN A 183 12.30 -19.67 -7.59
N ASN A 184 11.24 -18.93 -7.93
CA ASN A 184 11.36 -17.71 -8.73
C ASN A 184 12.19 -16.64 -8.02
N LEU A 185 11.95 -16.39 -6.72
CA LEU A 185 12.73 -15.44 -5.91
C LEU A 185 14.22 -15.81 -5.86
N ASN A 186 14.53 -17.10 -5.70
CA ASN A 186 15.92 -17.59 -5.71
C ASN A 186 16.61 -17.46 -7.08
N ASN A 187 15.85 -17.41 -8.16
CA ASN A 187 16.36 -17.39 -9.52
C ASN A 187 16.19 -16.02 -10.21
N MET A 188 15.66 -15.02 -9.52
CA MET A 188 15.40 -13.71 -10.08
C MET A 188 16.70 -13.03 -10.50
N LYS A 189 16.82 -12.73 -11.80
CA LYS A 189 17.95 -12.02 -12.42
C LYS A 189 17.39 -10.84 -13.21
N THR A 190 18.19 -9.78 -13.37
CA THR A 190 17.74 -8.55 -14.06
C THR A 190 17.30 -8.82 -15.51
N PRO A 191 16.28 -8.12 -16.02
CA PRO A 191 15.93 -8.11 -17.45
C PRO A 191 17.02 -7.52 -18.37
N LEU A 192 18.01 -6.81 -17.81
CA LEU A 192 18.94 -5.95 -18.57
C LEU A 192 20.42 -6.13 -18.17
N GLY A 193 20.89 -7.36 -17.98
CA GLY A 193 22.35 -7.68 -17.98
C GLY A 193 23.28 -6.86 -17.06
N GLN A 194 22.75 -6.12 -16.09
CA GLN A 194 23.52 -5.35 -15.12
C GLN A 194 23.74 -6.24 -13.91
N GLU A 195 25.00 -6.58 -13.64
CA GLU A 195 25.47 -7.59 -12.66
C GLU A 195 25.11 -7.31 -11.19
N PHE A 196 24.33 -6.27 -10.90
CA PHE A 196 24.22 -5.70 -9.55
C PHE A 196 23.00 -6.15 -8.75
N TYR A 197 21.91 -6.68 -9.35
CA TYR A 197 20.66 -7.01 -8.65
C TYR A 197 20.25 -8.49 -8.81
N ALA A 198 20.80 -9.36 -7.96
CA ALA A 198 20.31 -10.72 -7.78
C ALA A 198 19.62 -10.83 -6.41
N ALA A 199 18.41 -11.40 -6.38
CA ALA A 199 17.72 -11.73 -5.14
C ALA A 199 18.13 -13.15 -4.70
N LEU A 200 18.43 -13.30 -3.42
CA LEU A 200 18.75 -14.60 -2.83
C LEU A 200 17.99 -14.75 -1.52
N VAL A 201 17.16 -15.79 -1.43
CA VAL A 201 16.49 -16.15 -0.18
C VAL A 201 17.54 -16.66 0.79
N LYS A 202 17.68 -16.02 1.95
CA LYS A 202 18.57 -16.50 3.01
C LYS A 202 17.85 -17.37 4.02
N LYS A 203 16.57 -17.10 4.27
CA LYS A 203 15.79 -17.81 5.28
C LYS A 203 14.32 -17.84 4.92
N VAL A 204 13.67 -18.93 5.28
CA VAL A 204 12.25 -19.19 5.09
C VAL A 204 11.69 -19.68 6.42
N TYR A 205 10.66 -19.02 6.92
CA TYR A 205 9.96 -19.41 8.14
C TYR A 205 8.56 -19.88 7.78
N PRO A 206 8.21 -21.16 8.02
CA PRO A 206 6.85 -21.63 7.81
C PRO A 206 5.87 -20.92 8.75
N ILE A 207 4.74 -20.48 8.22
CA ILE A 207 3.63 -19.89 8.96
C ILE A 207 2.37 -20.70 8.61
N TYR A 208 1.84 -21.43 9.59
CA TYR A 208 0.65 -22.26 9.39
C TYR A 208 -0.53 -21.43 8.87
N ASP A 209 -1.28 -21.96 7.90
CA ASP A 209 -2.38 -21.29 7.17
C ASP A 209 -2.03 -19.97 6.44
N MET A 210 -0.80 -19.47 6.55
CA MET A 210 -0.34 -18.19 5.99
C MET A 210 0.86 -18.35 5.03
N GLY A 211 1.35 -19.57 4.83
CA GLY A 211 2.48 -19.90 3.94
C GLY A 211 3.84 -19.74 4.61
N TYR A 212 4.64 -18.77 4.18
CA TYR A 212 6.03 -18.59 4.57
C TYR A 212 6.39 -17.12 4.73
N LEU A 213 7.17 -16.80 5.76
CA LEU A 213 7.91 -15.54 5.83
C LEU A 213 9.26 -15.74 5.16
N VAL A 214 9.58 -14.94 4.15
CA VAL A 214 10.78 -15.11 3.33
C VAL A 214 11.68 -13.89 3.52
N TYR A 215 12.90 -14.13 4.00
CA TYR A 215 13.92 -13.10 4.11
C TYR A 215 14.88 -13.19 2.93
N VAL A 216 14.98 -12.09 2.18
CA VAL A 216 15.71 -12.01 0.91
C VAL A 216 16.76 -10.91 1.01
N ASN A 217 17.98 -11.22 0.59
CA ASN A 217 18.99 -10.19 0.33
C ASN A 217 19.10 -9.96 -1.17
N GLN A 218 19.02 -8.70 -1.58
CA GLN A 218 19.26 -8.27 -2.95
C GLN A 218 20.57 -7.50 -3.01
N SER A 219 21.46 -7.88 -3.92
CA SER A 219 22.65 -7.08 -4.20
C SER A 219 22.25 -5.73 -4.83
N SER A 220 23.07 -4.71 -4.63
CA SER A 220 22.99 -3.39 -5.30
C SER A 220 24.39 -2.78 -5.43
N SER A 221 24.51 -1.67 -6.16
CA SER A 221 25.78 -0.93 -6.28
C SER A 221 26.31 -0.35 -4.97
N HIS A 222 25.48 -0.29 -3.92
CA HIS A 222 25.83 0.28 -2.60
C HIS A 222 25.86 -0.78 -1.47
N GLY A 223 25.85 -2.07 -1.82
CA GLY A 223 25.81 -3.19 -0.87
C GLY A 223 24.53 -4.02 -1.01
N TYR A 224 24.13 -4.72 0.06
CA TYR A 224 22.91 -5.53 0.07
C TYR A 224 21.73 -4.78 0.68
N ASN A 225 20.58 -4.85 0.01
CA ASN A 225 19.29 -4.48 0.58
C ASN A 225 18.62 -5.76 1.12
N SER A 226 17.88 -5.61 2.21
CA SER A 226 17.26 -6.74 2.91
C SER A 226 15.76 -6.55 2.92
N PHE A 227 15.05 -7.55 2.41
CA PHE A 227 13.62 -7.52 2.21
C PHE A 227 12.97 -8.65 2.99
N LEU A 228 11.75 -8.38 3.47
CA LEU A 228 10.90 -9.37 4.07
C LEU A 228 9.64 -9.49 3.21
N TYR A 229 9.32 -10.71 2.81
CA TYR A 229 8.11 -11.03 2.07
C TYR A 229 7.25 -11.98 2.90
N LEU A 230 5.94 -11.77 2.86
CA LEU A 230 4.97 -12.77 3.28
C LEU A 230 4.51 -13.51 2.02
N LEU A 231 4.80 -14.80 1.93
CA LEU A 231 4.46 -15.66 0.81
C LEU A 231 3.35 -16.62 1.23
N LYS A 232 2.12 -16.41 0.77
CA LYS A 232 0.98 -17.30 1.06
C LYS A 232 1.09 -18.63 0.34
N ASN A 233 0.37 -19.64 0.83
CA ASN A 233 0.41 -21.02 0.32
C ASN A 233 0.04 -21.13 -1.18
N ASN A 234 -0.91 -20.33 -1.62
CA ASN A 234 -1.35 -20.19 -3.00
C ASN A 234 -0.43 -19.28 -3.85
N GLY A 235 0.80 -19.07 -3.36
CA GLY A 235 1.89 -18.37 -4.02
C GLY A 235 1.73 -16.86 -4.12
N GLU A 236 0.68 -16.26 -3.58
CA GLU A 236 0.60 -14.80 -3.42
C GLU A 236 1.76 -14.34 -2.54
N TYR A 237 2.42 -13.25 -2.91
CA TYR A 237 3.45 -12.68 -2.06
C TYR A 237 3.17 -11.20 -1.81
N ILE A 238 3.44 -10.78 -0.58
CA ILE A 238 3.28 -9.42 -0.11
C ILE A 238 4.67 -8.90 0.25
N ASP A 239 5.06 -7.78 -0.35
CA ASP A 239 6.27 -7.05 0.01
C ASP A 239 6.03 -6.25 1.29
N LEU A 240 6.61 -6.71 2.41
CA LEU A 240 6.41 -6.07 3.70
C LEU A 240 7.26 -4.80 3.86
N ASN A 241 8.20 -4.49 2.96
CA ASN A 241 9.12 -3.36 3.15
C ASN A 241 8.40 -2.02 3.23
N ASN A 242 7.32 -1.86 2.46
CA ASN A 242 6.47 -0.68 2.50
C ASN A 242 5.87 -0.44 3.90
N ILE A 243 5.47 -1.52 4.56
CA ILE A 243 4.93 -1.52 5.92
C ILE A 243 6.04 -1.17 6.89
N PHE A 244 7.15 -1.90 6.87
CA PHE A 244 8.31 -1.64 7.74
C PHE A 244 8.86 -0.22 7.57
N LYS A 245 8.83 0.33 6.36
CA LYS A 245 9.24 1.71 6.07
C LYS A 245 8.35 2.72 6.76
N GLN A 246 7.04 2.53 6.75
CA GLN A 246 6.10 3.43 7.41
C GLN A 246 6.32 3.48 8.93
N TYR A 247 6.73 2.37 9.54
CA TYR A 247 7.11 2.30 10.95
C TYR A 247 8.59 2.63 11.24
N ASN A 248 9.34 3.16 10.26
CA ASN A 248 10.75 3.52 10.39
C ASN A 248 11.67 2.34 10.80
N PHE A 249 11.41 1.15 10.26
CA PHE A 249 12.27 -0.03 10.38
C PHE A 249 13.13 -0.28 9.14
N ILE A 250 13.05 0.55 8.11
CA ILE A 250 13.93 0.50 6.95
C ILE A 250 14.92 1.66 7.07
N THR A 251 16.22 1.38 6.92
CA THR A 251 17.25 2.43 6.89
C THR A 251 17.15 3.24 5.60
N GLU A 252 17.81 4.41 5.55
CA GLU A 252 17.90 5.23 4.33
C GLU A 252 18.49 4.47 3.12
N TRP A 253 19.24 3.40 3.37
CA TRP A 253 19.86 2.53 2.37
C TRP A 253 19.00 1.32 2.00
N GLY A 254 17.76 1.21 2.49
CA GLY A 254 16.87 0.09 2.16
C GLY A 254 17.16 -1.21 2.91
N LYS A 255 17.92 -1.14 4.02
CA LYS A 255 18.17 -2.31 4.88
C LYS A 255 17.14 -2.41 5.99
N LEU A 256 16.69 -3.63 6.29
CA LEU A 256 15.84 -3.92 7.42
C LEU A 256 16.60 -3.69 8.74
N ASN A 257 16.12 -2.75 9.56
CA ASN A 257 16.76 -2.30 10.78
C ASN A 257 16.22 -3.05 12.02
N VAL A 258 16.34 -4.37 12.01
CA VAL A 258 15.92 -5.26 13.10
C VAL A 258 17.09 -6.11 13.59
N SER A 259 17.09 -6.48 14.87
CA SER A 259 18.25 -7.11 15.52
C SER A 259 18.37 -8.59 15.19
N GLY A 260 19.21 -8.90 14.19
CA GLY A 260 19.67 -10.26 13.90
C GLY A 260 19.34 -10.70 12.49
N GLU A 261 20.29 -10.57 11.58
CA GLU A 261 20.23 -11.22 10.25
C GLU A 261 20.15 -12.76 10.39
N GLU A 262 20.49 -13.33 11.56
CA GLU A 262 20.38 -14.77 11.85
C GLU A 262 19.35 -15.14 12.95
N ASP A 263 19.09 -14.28 13.95
CA ASP A 263 18.29 -14.59 15.15
C ASP A 263 17.19 -13.57 15.52
N GLY A 264 16.86 -12.61 14.66
CA GLY A 264 16.04 -11.44 15.04
C GLY A 264 14.54 -11.50 14.85
N LEU A 265 14.07 -12.46 14.06
CA LEU A 265 12.66 -12.66 13.75
C LEU A 265 12.21 -13.98 14.36
N PHE A 266 11.24 -13.92 15.27
CA PHE A 266 10.67 -15.08 15.95
C PHE A 266 9.20 -15.20 15.58
N ILE A 267 8.81 -16.32 14.98
CA ILE A 267 7.39 -16.60 14.75
C ILE A 267 6.74 -16.96 16.09
N SER A 268 5.56 -16.39 16.36
CA SER A 268 4.77 -16.71 17.54
C SER A 268 4.36 -18.19 17.54
N LYS A 269 4.09 -18.76 18.72
CA LYS A 269 3.75 -20.19 18.83
C LYS A 269 2.47 -20.59 18.08
N ASP A 270 1.54 -19.64 17.94
CA ASP A 270 0.30 -19.77 17.19
C ASP A 270 0.45 -19.39 15.70
N ASN A 271 1.65 -18.99 15.27
CA ASN A 271 1.99 -18.59 13.90
C ASN A 271 1.16 -17.42 13.36
N THR A 272 0.62 -16.57 14.23
CA THR A 272 -0.18 -15.40 13.82
C THR A 272 0.65 -14.13 13.72
N SER A 273 1.87 -14.13 14.29
CA SER A 273 2.68 -12.94 14.37
C SER A 273 4.19 -13.20 14.33
N VAL A 274 4.93 -12.14 13.98
CA VAL A 274 6.40 -12.13 13.96
C VAL A 274 6.89 -11.17 15.03
N LEU A 275 7.62 -11.69 16.01
CA LEU A 275 8.26 -10.91 17.05
C LEU A 275 9.67 -10.55 16.61
N PHE A 276 10.05 -9.29 16.81
CA PHE A 276 11.39 -8.81 16.49
C PHE A 276 11.80 -7.67 17.39
N SER A 277 13.07 -7.29 17.35
CA SER A 277 13.50 -6.05 18.01
C SER A 277 14.09 -5.07 17.03
N LYS A 278 13.87 -3.77 17.25
CA LYS A 278 14.54 -2.71 16.49
C LYS A 278 16.01 -2.65 16.90
N ASN A 279 16.93 -2.48 15.94
CA ASN A 279 18.28 -2.09 16.32
C ASN A 279 18.27 -0.69 16.89
N VAL A 280 18.80 -0.53 18.10
CA VAL A 280 19.07 0.78 18.67
C VAL A 280 20.46 1.19 18.22
N ASP A 281 20.61 2.40 17.70
CA ASP A 281 21.92 2.96 17.41
C ASP A 281 22.80 2.88 18.67
N ALA A 282 24.02 2.35 18.51
CA ALA A 282 24.98 2.16 19.60
C ALA A 282 25.37 3.45 20.36
N ASN A 283 24.91 4.62 19.89
CA ASN A 283 25.16 5.94 20.48
C ASN A 283 24.08 6.43 21.45
N ILE A 284 22.98 5.67 21.64
CA ILE A 284 21.94 6.03 22.62
C ILE A 284 22.15 5.17 23.88
N TYR A 285 22.61 5.80 24.97
CA TYR A 285 22.77 5.20 26.30
C TYR A 285 21.41 4.98 26.99
N ASP A 286 20.49 4.24 26.38
CA ASP A 286 19.31 3.74 27.08
C ASP A 286 19.35 2.20 27.13
N LYS A 287 19.95 1.70 28.22
CA LYS A 287 20.11 0.27 28.54
C LYS A 287 18.84 -0.35 29.11
N SER A 288 17.69 -0.06 28.52
CA SER A 288 16.47 -0.83 28.77
C SER A 288 16.30 -1.84 27.64
N GLU A 289 16.87 -3.05 27.79
CA GLU A 289 16.71 -4.17 26.83
C GLU A 289 15.25 -4.55 26.54
N GLU A 290 14.30 -4.06 27.35
CA GLU A 290 12.86 -4.27 27.15
C GLU A 290 12.21 -3.27 26.17
N THR A 291 12.84 -2.16 25.81
CA THR A 291 12.13 -1.07 25.11
C THR A 291 12.02 -1.20 23.59
N ASN A 292 12.61 -2.20 22.94
CA ASN A 292 12.68 -2.25 21.47
C ASN A 292 12.03 -3.48 20.84
N LYS A 293 11.14 -4.17 21.56
CA LYS A 293 10.44 -5.36 21.04
C LYS A 293 9.14 -4.97 20.35
N TYR A 294 8.94 -5.56 19.18
CA TYR A 294 7.80 -5.34 18.32
C TYR A 294 7.22 -6.67 17.87
N CYS A 295 5.99 -6.57 17.39
CA CYS A 295 5.22 -7.69 16.90
C CYS A 295 4.51 -7.22 15.63
N LEU A 296 4.74 -7.94 14.52
CA LEU A 296 3.98 -7.81 13.29
C LEU A 296 2.83 -8.82 13.34
N ASP A 297 1.58 -8.36 13.35
CA ASP A 297 0.43 -9.22 13.07
C ASP A 297 0.46 -9.60 11.59
N LEU A 298 0.40 -10.89 11.28
CA LEU A 298 0.56 -11.34 9.90
C LEU A 298 -0.71 -11.21 9.07
N ARG A 299 -1.90 -11.06 9.69
CA ARG A 299 -3.18 -10.90 8.99
C ARG A 299 -3.45 -9.45 8.68
N SER A 300 -3.31 -8.57 9.67
CA SER A 300 -3.53 -7.14 9.47
C SER A 300 -2.31 -6.40 8.98
N LEU A 301 -1.13 -7.02 9.08
CA LEU A 301 0.17 -6.44 8.74
C LEU A 301 0.49 -5.18 9.55
N ILE A 302 -0.13 -5.03 10.72
CA ILE A 302 0.16 -3.95 11.68
C ILE A 302 1.33 -4.34 12.57
N ILE A 303 2.19 -3.35 12.86
CA ILE A 303 3.29 -3.52 13.80
C ILE A 303 2.96 -2.80 15.11
N TYR A 304 2.93 -3.53 16.21
CA TYR A 304 2.74 -2.98 17.55
C TYR A 304 3.94 -3.26 18.45
N ARG A 305 4.12 -2.41 19.45
CA ARG A 305 5.14 -2.59 20.49
C ARG A 305 4.68 -3.66 21.48
N LYS A 306 5.60 -4.50 21.94
CA LYS A 306 5.34 -5.54 22.94
C LYS A 306 5.69 -5.10 24.35
#